data_AF-A0A1S1PAJ2-F1
#
_entry.id   AF-A0A1S1PAJ2-F1
#
_cell.length_a   1.000
_cell.length_b   1.000
_cell.length_c   1.000
_cell.angle_alpha   90.00
_cell.angle_beta   90.00
_cell.angle_gamma   90.00
#
_symmetry.space_group_name_H-M   'P 1'
#
loop_
_entity.id
_entity.type
_entity.pdbx_description
1 polymer ?
#
loop_
_entity_poly.entity_id
_entity_poly.type
_entity_poly.pdbx_seq_one_letter_code
_entity_poly.pdbx_strand_id
1 'polypeptide(L)'
;MKPKELMAVVRQKHPEASKKEIVRAAFYALTDDTARQPDGSATLQALAIEERAFSDEEAAPSASPRNKLKSRKSRQKAKDGDAARA
;
A
#
# COMPACT_ATOMS: atom_id res chain seq x y z
N MET A 1 -14.60 -2.40 -18.01
CA MET A 1 -13.16 -2.61 -18.23
C MET A 1 -12.61 -3.53 -17.16
N LYS A 2 -12.05 -4.67 -17.55
CA LYS A 2 -11.34 -5.58 -16.64
C LYS A 2 -9.89 -5.10 -16.46
N PRO A 3 -9.21 -5.42 -15.35
CA PRO A 3 -7.81 -5.04 -15.14
C PRO A 3 -6.87 -5.48 -16.28
N LYS A 4 -7.13 -6.65 -16.90
CA LYS A 4 -6.36 -7.14 -18.04
C LYS A 4 -6.54 -6.28 -19.30
N GLU A 5 -7.75 -5.80 -19.54
CA GLU A 5 -8.06 -4.93 -20.68
C GLU A 5 -7.37 -3.57 -20.52
N LEU A 6 -7.36 -3.01 -19.31
CA LEU A 6 -6.61 -1.79 -18.99
C LEU A 6 -5.11 -1.96 -19.26
N MET A 7 -4.51 -3.07 -18.82
CA MET A 7 -3.09 -3.35 -19.08
C MET A 7 -2.80 -3.47 -20.58
N ALA A 8 -3.71 -4.08 -21.36
CA ALA A 8 -3.55 -4.22 -22.80
C ALA A 8 -3.59 -2.86 -23.50
N VAL A 9 -4.55 -2.01 -23.14
CA VAL A 9 -4.66 -0.63 -23.68
C VAL A 9 -3.41 0.19 -23.35
N VAL A 10 -2.90 0.10 -22.12
CA VAL A 10 -1.67 0.83 -21.74
C VAL A 10 -0.46 0.34 -22.53
N ARG A 11 -0.32 -0.98 -22.71
CA ARG A 11 0.80 -1.56 -23.49
C ARG A 11 0.73 -1.24 -24.98
N GLN A 12 -0.45 -1.04 -25.55
CA GLN A 12 -0.58 -0.58 -26.94
C GLN A 12 0.01 0.82 -27.12
N LYS A 13 -0.13 1.69 -26.12
CA LYS A 13 0.42 3.06 -26.15
C LYS A 13 1.88 3.12 -25.69
N HIS A 14 2.27 2.24 -24.77
CA HIS A 14 3.59 2.17 -24.14
C HIS A 14 4.14 0.74 -24.23
N PRO A 15 4.59 0.31 -25.42
CA PRO A 15 5.07 -1.06 -25.65
C PRO A 15 6.32 -1.40 -24.82
N GLU A 16 7.15 -0.40 -24.51
CA GLU A 16 8.35 -0.51 -23.68
C GLU A 16 8.05 -0.64 -22.18
N ALA A 17 6.86 -0.23 -21.74
CA ALA A 17 6.51 -0.21 -20.33
C ALA A 17 6.31 -1.63 -19.78
N SER A 18 7.09 -1.97 -18.78
CA SER A 18 6.93 -3.21 -18.02
C SER A 18 5.64 -3.17 -17.20
N LYS A 19 5.12 -4.36 -16.85
CA LYS A 19 3.93 -4.48 -15.98
C LYS A 19 4.11 -3.71 -14.66
N LYS A 20 5.33 -3.70 -14.11
CA LYS A 20 5.64 -3.04 -12.84
C LYS A 20 5.54 -1.52 -12.96
N GLU A 21 6.04 -0.96 -14.06
CA GLU A 21 5.98 0.48 -14.32
C GLU A 21 4.54 0.94 -14.50
N ILE A 22 3.72 0.18 -15.23
CA ILE A 22 2.31 0.52 -15.42
C ILE A 22 1.56 0.51 -14.08
N VAL A 23 1.76 -0.52 -13.25
CA VAL A 23 1.11 -0.59 -11.93
C VAL A 23 1.61 0.53 -11.01
N ARG A 24 2.90 0.84 -11.05
CA ARG A 24 3.49 1.93 -10.26
C ARG A 24 2.95 3.30 -10.69
N ALA A 25 2.86 3.56 -11.99
CA ALA A 25 2.30 4.79 -12.54
C ALA A 25 0.82 4.95 -12.17
N ALA A 26 0.03 3.87 -12.26
CA ALA A 26 -1.38 3.88 -11.84
C ALA A 26 -1.54 4.22 -10.35
N PHE A 27 -0.65 3.69 -9.49
CA PHE A 27 -0.64 4.02 -8.07
C PHE A 27 -0.29 5.49 -7.83
N TYR A 28 0.74 6.02 -8.51
CA TYR A 28 1.11 7.42 -8.39
C TYR A 28 0.02 8.36 -8.88
N ALA A 29 -0.65 8.06 -10.00
CA ALA A 29 -1.76 8.86 -10.51
C ALA A 29 -2.91 8.93 -9.48
N LEU A 30 -3.26 7.80 -8.84
CA LEU A 30 -4.27 7.79 -7.79
C LEU A 30 -3.90 8.69 -6.61
N THR A 31 -2.65 8.65 -6.16
CA THR A 31 -2.20 9.47 -5.03
C THR A 31 -2.00 10.94 -5.39
N ASP A 32 -1.57 11.23 -6.62
CA ASP A 32 -1.39 12.60 -7.10
C ASP A 32 -2.75 13.27 -7.34
N ASP A 33 -3.75 12.53 -7.83
CA ASP A 33 -5.13 13.01 -7.94
C ASP A 33 -5.73 13.34 -6.58
N THR A 34 -5.42 12.58 -5.52
CA THR A 34 -5.83 12.95 -4.15
C THR A 34 -5.13 14.20 -3.62
N ALA A 35 -3.90 14.48 -4.08
CA ALA A 35 -3.23 15.74 -3.78
C ALA A 35 -3.79 16.91 -4.62
N ARG A 36 -4.34 16.62 -5.80
CA ARG A 36 -4.89 17.60 -6.75
C ARG A 36 -6.36 17.93 -6.52
N GLN A 37 -7.10 17.09 -5.79
CA GLN A 37 -8.48 17.34 -5.33
C GLN A 37 -8.48 17.67 -3.82
N PRO A 38 -8.16 18.92 -3.43
CA PRO A 38 -8.06 19.32 -2.02
C PRO A 38 -9.38 19.13 -1.26
N ASP A 39 -10.51 19.14 -1.97
CA ASP A 39 -11.86 19.09 -1.42
C ASP A 39 -12.12 17.80 -0.63
N GLY A 40 -11.58 16.66 -1.10
CA GLY A 40 -11.70 15.38 -0.39
C GLY A 40 -10.87 15.33 0.89
N SER A 41 -9.71 16.00 0.91
CA SER A 41 -8.87 16.10 2.10
C SER A 41 -9.43 17.09 3.12
N ALA A 42 -10.04 18.18 2.65
CA ALA A 42 -10.67 19.20 3.49
C ALA A 42 -11.91 18.66 4.19
N THR A 43 -12.72 17.85 3.53
CA THR A 43 -13.89 17.18 4.14
C THR A 43 -13.47 16.18 5.21
N LEU A 44 -12.46 15.34 4.95
CA LEU A 44 -11.91 14.42 5.95
C LEU A 44 -11.29 15.17 7.15
N GLN A 45 -10.60 16.29 6.89
CA GLN A 45 -10.04 17.14 7.94
C GLN A 45 -11.15 17.79 8.78
N ALA A 46 -12.21 18.29 8.15
CA ALA A 46 -13.37 18.86 8.85
C ALA A 46 -14.03 17.83 9.76
N LEU A 47 -14.24 16.59 9.27
CA LEU A 47 -14.78 15.49 10.06
C LEU A 47 -13.87 15.11 11.24
N ALA A 48 -12.55 15.07 11.04
CA ALA A 48 -11.60 14.78 12.12
C ALA A 48 -11.56 15.89 13.19
N ILE A 49 -11.75 17.15 12.80
CA ILE A 49 -11.87 18.28 13.74
C ILE A 49 -13.20 18.18 14.50
N GLU A 50 -14.30 17.86 13.80
CA GLU A 50 -15.63 17.70 14.37
C GLU A 50 -15.67 16.58 15.42
N GLU A 51 -15.20 15.37 15.09
CA GLU A 51 -15.14 14.26 16.05
C GLU A 51 -14.27 14.57 17.27
N ARG A 52 -13.17 15.31 17.09
CA ARG A 52 -12.30 15.73 18.20
C ARG A 52 -12.95 16.79 19.08
N ALA A 53 -13.71 17.72 18.50
CA ALA A 53 -14.40 18.78 19.24
C ALA A 53 -15.57 18.24 20.08
N PHE A 54 -16.22 17.17 19.63
CA PHE A 54 -17.29 16.50 20.39
C PHE A 54 -16.80 15.49 21.44
N SER A 55 -15.49 15.21 21.51
CA SER A 55 -14.91 14.22 22.44
C SER A 55 -14.20 14.83 23.66
N ASP A 56 -14.31 16.15 23.90
CA ASP A 56 -13.67 16.82 25.04
C ASP A 56 -14.49 16.80 26.35
N GLU A 57 -15.56 16.00 26.40
CA GLU A 57 -16.06 15.47 27.68
C GLU A 57 -15.83 13.96 27.73
N GLU A 58 -14.74 13.59 28.40
CA GLU A 58 -14.43 12.24 28.90
C GLU A 58 -13.85 11.20 27.92
N ALA A 59 -12.54 11.29 27.62
CA ALA A 59 -11.70 10.09 27.45
C ALA A 59 -10.20 10.36 27.66
N ALA A 60 -9.66 9.81 28.74
CA ALA A 60 -8.25 9.78 29.11
C ALA A 60 -7.30 9.23 28.01
N PRO A 61 -5.98 9.56 28.05
CA PRO A 61 -5.04 9.20 26.99
C PRO A 61 -4.68 7.71 27.02
N SER A 62 -5.34 6.88 26.21
CA SER A 62 -4.87 5.51 25.95
C SER A 62 -3.77 5.51 24.90
N ALA A 63 -2.53 5.65 25.38
CA ALA A 63 -1.33 5.43 24.60
C ALA A 63 -1.30 4.02 23.99
N SER A 64 -1.26 3.93 22.67
CA SER A 64 -0.89 2.68 21.98
C SER A 64 0.63 2.49 22.01
N PRO A 65 1.13 1.23 22.11
CA PRO A 65 2.25 0.90 21.25
C PRO A 65 2.23 -0.50 20.60
N ARG A 66 2.46 -0.48 19.28
CA ARG A 66 3.53 -1.19 18.54
C ARG A 66 3.34 -2.67 18.19
N ASN A 67 2.99 -2.88 16.92
CA ASN A 67 3.57 -3.80 15.93
C ASN A 67 4.48 -4.93 16.47
N LYS A 68 4.04 -6.18 16.37
CA LYS A 68 4.92 -7.37 16.39
C LYS A 68 4.95 -8.03 15.01
N LEU A 69 5.89 -7.57 14.19
CA LEU A 69 6.36 -8.25 12.99
C LEU A 69 7.11 -9.54 13.42
N LYS A 70 6.47 -10.71 13.30
CA LYS A 70 7.07 -12.06 13.39
C LYS A 70 6.49 -12.85 12.20
N SER A 71 7.20 -13.60 11.36
CA SER A 71 8.59 -13.99 11.27
C SER A 71 8.89 -14.31 9.78
N ARG A 72 9.96 -13.74 9.22
CA ARG A 72 10.52 -14.16 7.92
C ARG A 72 11.84 -14.87 8.18
N LYS A 73 11.83 -16.16 8.55
CA LYS A 73 13.01 -17.04 8.44
C LYS A 73 12.66 -18.52 8.55
N SER A 74 12.10 -19.09 7.48
CA SER A 74 12.19 -20.53 7.20
C SER A 74 12.53 -20.73 5.72
N ARG A 75 13.68 -20.16 5.32
CA ARG A 75 14.40 -20.49 4.09
C ARG A 75 15.84 -20.85 4.47
N GLN A 76 15.99 -22.08 4.94
CA GLN A 76 17.19 -22.92 4.86
C GLN A 76 16.62 -24.34 4.66
N LYS A 77 16.01 -24.68 3.50
CA LYS A 77 16.68 -25.26 2.33
C LYS A 77 17.99 -25.97 2.70
N ALA A 78 17.84 -27.27 2.93
CA ALA A 78 18.49 -28.30 2.12
C ALA A 78 19.99 -28.10 1.90
N LYS A 79 20.81 -28.62 2.81
CA LYS A 79 22.23 -28.91 2.59
C LYS A 79 22.74 -30.14 3.37
N ASP A 80 21.88 -31.12 3.67
CA ASP A 80 22.31 -32.40 4.29
C ASP A 80 21.98 -33.60 3.40
N GLY A 81 22.45 -33.56 2.15
CA GLY A 81 22.17 -34.64 1.20
C GLY A 81 23.03 -34.57 -0.05
N ASP A 82 24.35 -34.44 0.10
CA ASP A 82 25.31 -34.82 -0.95
C ASP A 82 26.74 -34.89 -0.38
N ALA A 83 27.06 -35.96 0.35
CA ALA A 83 28.43 -36.34 0.68
C ALA A 83 28.49 -37.84 1.03
N ALA A 84 27.97 -38.66 0.13
CA ALA A 84 28.17 -40.11 0.12
C ALA A 84 28.79 -40.50 -1.23
N ARG A 85 30.08 -40.17 -1.40
CA ARG A 85 30.98 -40.76 -2.42
C ARG A 85 32.39 -40.19 -2.27
N ALA A 86 33.24 -40.92 -1.56
CA ALA A 86 34.68 -41.14 -1.80
C ALA A 86 35.25 -41.95 -0.62
#